data_AF-A0A948VWZ2-F1
#
_entry.id   AF-A0A948VWZ2-F1
#
_cell.length_a   1.000
_cell.length_b   1.000
_cell.length_c   1.000
_cell.angle_alpha   90.00
_cell.angle_beta   90.00
_cell.angle_gamma   90.00
#
_symmetry.space_group_name_H-M   'P 1'
#
loop_
_entity.id
_entity.type
_entity.pdbx_description
1 polymer ?
#
loop_
_entity_poly.entity_id
_entity_poly.type
_entity_poly.pdbx_seq_one_letter_code
_entity_poly.pdbx_strand_id
1 'polypeptide(L)'
;MTNAQPLTADVGDIAGHLSLLGLPAEVVELDGGNRAIRATTSGIPFSGFLFRNEEQKSPYLMLSAMFPDRKVDAHWANAWNNRFPLTRASITAAGEPMLTHSMILTGIDTDHLKEAISWWDLLLRIFVEELIAATS
;
A
#
# COMPACT_ATOMS: atom_id res chain seq x y z
N MET A 1 17.40 -13.22 15.64
CA MET A 1 15.99 -13.27 16.04
C MET A 1 15.60 -11.84 16.40
N THR A 2 14.88 -11.14 15.53
CA THR A 2 14.25 -9.86 15.87
C THR A 2 13.09 -10.20 16.80
N ASN A 3 13.10 -9.68 18.03
CA ASN A 3 11.95 -9.82 18.91
C ASN A 3 10.77 -9.10 18.26
N ALA A 4 9.65 -9.79 18.04
CA ALA A 4 8.44 -9.18 17.54
C ALA A 4 8.02 -8.03 18.46
N GLN A 5 7.99 -6.81 17.92
CA GLN A 5 7.60 -5.62 18.66
C GLN A 5 6.16 -5.25 18.29
N PRO A 6 5.29 -4.95 19.27
CA PRO A 6 3.96 -4.44 18.98
C PRO A 6 4.06 -3.20 18.09
N LEU A 7 3.27 -3.16 17.02
CA LEU A 7 3.27 -2.00 16.13
C LEU A 7 2.39 -0.91 16.73
N THR A 8 2.96 0.27 16.92
CA THR A 8 2.18 1.45 17.29
C THR A 8 1.42 2.00 16.10
N ALA A 9 0.25 2.56 16.41
CA ALA A 9 -0.63 3.27 15.51
C ALA A 9 0.00 4.32 14.59
N ASP A 10 1.27 4.73 14.71
CA ASP A 10 1.83 6.02 14.26
C ASP A 10 2.57 5.96 12.91
N VAL A 11 2.40 7.00 12.08
CA VAL A 11 3.03 7.09 10.75
C VAL A 11 4.56 7.05 10.84
N GLY A 12 5.15 7.74 11.82
CA GLY A 12 6.60 7.76 12.02
C GLY A 12 7.14 6.41 12.46
N ASP A 13 6.48 5.77 13.41
CA ASP A 13 6.87 4.45 13.90
C ASP A 13 6.75 3.40 12.79
N ILE A 14 5.64 3.40 12.04
CA ILE A 14 5.43 2.48 10.90
C ILE A 14 6.52 2.69 9.86
N ALA A 15 6.84 3.93 9.47
CA ALA A 15 7.91 4.23 8.51
C ALA A 15 9.29 3.74 9.02
N GLY A 16 9.56 3.89 10.31
CA GLY A 16 10.75 3.36 10.97
C GLY A 16 10.83 1.84 10.86
N HIS A 17 9.73 1.12 11.14
CA HIS A 17 9.67 -0.33 10.99
C HIS A 17 9.84 -0.79 9.54
N LEU A 18 9.24 -0.10 8.57
CA LEU A 18 9.46 -0.38 7.14
C LEU A 18 10.93 -0.23 6.76
N SER A 19 11.59 0.81 7.24
CA SER A 19 13.02 1.05 7.02
C SER A 19 13.89 -0.05 7.64
N LEU A 20 13.56 -0.51 8.85
CA LEU A 20 14.25 -1.65 9.49
C LEU A 20 14.06 -2.96 8.73
N LEU A 21 12.95 -3.11 7.99
CA LEU A 21 12.67 -4.24 7.12
C LEU A 21 13.38 -4.12 5.74
N GLY A 22 14.17 -3.07 5.53
CA GLY A 22 14.92 -2.85 4.29
C GLY A 22 14.12 -2.16 3.19
N LEU A 23 12.95 -1.62 3.50
CA LEU A 23 12.18 -0.79 2.57
C LEU A 23 12.44 0.69 2.84
N PRO A 24 13.11 1.42 1.93
CA PRO A 24 13.27 2.86 2.07
C PRO A 24 11.90 3.54 2.19
N ALA A 25 11.62 4.09 3.37
CA ALA A 25 10.37 4.75 3.69
C ALA A 25 10.65 6.12 4.32
N GLU A 26 10.01 7.16 3.79
CA GLU A 26 10.06 8.51 4.32
C GLU A 26 8.68 8.95 4.80
N VAL A 27 8.63 9.76 5.87
CA VAL A 27 7.40 10.43 6.29
C VAL A 27 7.32 11.76 5.55
N VAL A 28 6.19 12.02 4.92
CA VAL A 28 5.91 13.27 4.20
C VAL A 28 4.71 13.97 4.82
N GLU A 29 4.80 15.30 4.94
CA GLU A 29 3.68 16.16 5.31
C GLU A 29 2.81 16.41 4.06
N LEU A 30 1.51 16.26 4.23
CA LEU A 30 0.48 16.55 3.24
C LEU A 30 -0.21 17.88 3.56
N ASP A 31 -0.91 18.42 2.58
CA ASP A 31 -1.76 19.58 2.78
C ASP A 31 -2.78 19.32 3.90
N GLY A 32 -2.93 20.31 4.79
CA GLY A 32 -3.80 20.21 5.96
C GLY A 32 -3.15 19.55 7.18
N GLY A 33 -1.83 19.33 7.18
CA GLY A 33 -1.07 18.83 8.35
C GLY A 33 -1.21 17.33 8.59
N ASN A 34 -1.72 16.59 7.61
CA ASN A 34 -1.75 15.14 7.65
C ASN A 34 -0.39 14.57 7.23
N ARG A 35 -0.02 13.39 7.74
CA ARG A 35 1.24 12.73 7.40
C ARG A 35 0.97 11.46 6.60
N ALA A 36 1.84 11.16 5.65
CA ALA A 36 1.85 9.92 4.89
C ALA A 36 3.26 9.31 4.86
N ILE A 37 3.32 8.05 4.46
CA ILE A 37 4.57 7.35 4.16
C ILE A 37 4.74 7.38 2.65
N ARG A 38 5.92 7.74 2.15
CA ARG A 38 6.34 7.45 0.78
C ARG A 38 7.41 6.37 0.84
N ALA A 39 7.25 5.33 0.04
CA ALA A 39 8.19 4.22 0.02
C ALA A 39 8.33 3.65 -1.39
N THR A 40 9.34 2.80 -1.58
CA THR A 40 9.57 2.09 -2.85
C THR A 40 9.90 0.63 -2.56
N THR A 41 9.27 -0.27 -3.30
CA THR A 41 9.58 -1.72 -3.28
C THR A 41 9.74 -2.23 -4.70
N SER A 42 10.76 -3.04 -4.96
CA SER A 42 11.08 -3.55 -6.31
C SER A 42 11.11 -2.46 -7.41
N GLY A 43 11.51 -1.23 -7.05
CA GLY A 43 11.52 -0.08 -7.97
C GLY A 43 10.15 0.56 -8.24
N ILE A 44 9.10 0.11 -7.57
CA ILE A 44 7.73 0.62 -7.70
C ILE A 44 7.42 1.55 -6.52
N PRO A 45 7.15 2.84 -6.77
CA PRO A 45 6.80 3.78 -5.72
C PRO A 45 5.38 3.55 -5.22
N PHE A 46 5.17 3.70 -3.92
CA PHE A 46 3.85 3.66 -3.29
C PHE A 46 3.77 4.62 -2.10
N SER A 47 2.55 4.91 -1.69
CA SER A 47 2.23 5.74 -0.53
C SER A 47 1.47 4.94 0.53
N GLY A 48 1.75 5.19 1.80
CA GLY A 48 1.04 4.64 2.95
C GLY A 48 0.27 5.73 3.69
N PHE A 49 -1.02 5.51 3.91
CA PHE A 49 -1.91 6.44 4.60
C PHE A 49 -2.51 5.76 5.82
N LEU A 50 -2.27 6.37 6.98
CA LEU A 50 -2.84 5.89 8.23
C LEU A 50 -4.21 6.52 8.45
N PHE A 51 -5.22 5.69 8.62
CA PHE A 51 -6.56 6.12 8.96
C PHE A 51 -6.88 5.76 10.40
N ARG A 52 -7.30 6.77 11.16
CA ARG A 52 -7.84 6.64 12.50
C ARG A 52 -9.14 7.44 12.55
N ASN A 53 -10.23 6.83 13.00
CA ASN A 53 -11.42 7.57 13.43
C ASN A 53 -11.61 7.28 14.92
N GLU A 54 -11.98 8.29 15.71
CA GLU A 54 -12.33 8.15 17.13
C GLU A 54 -13.41 7.08 17.38
N GLU A 55 -14.30 6.84 16.40
CA GLU A 55 -15.30 5.77 16.45
C GLU A 55 -14.75 4.40 16.06
N GLN A 56 -13.74 4.34 15.19
CA GLN A 56 -13.10 3.10 14.77
C GLN A 56 -11.96 2.75 15.71
N LYS A 57 -12.25 1.88 16.68
CA LYS A 57 -11.26 1.31 17.61
C LYS A 57 -10.11 0.53 16.94
N SER A 58 -10.18 0.32 15.63
CA SER A 58 -9.17 -0.37 14.83
C SER A 58 -8.59 0.56 13.77
N PRO A 59 -7.41 1.18 14.00
CA PRO A 59 -6.71 1.93 12.97
C PRO A 59 -6.29 1.00 11.82
N TYR A 60 -6.22 1.55 10.61
CA TYR A 60 -5.73 0.80 9.45
C TYR A 60 -4.74 1.61 8.62
N LEU A 61 -3.77 0.91 8.02
CA LEU A 61 -2.85 1.45 7.04
C LEU A 61 -3.35 1.09 5.65
N MET A 62 -3.53 2.09 4.79
CA MET A 62 -3.82 1.91 3.37
C MET A 62 -2.54 2.16 2.56
N LEU A 63 -2.10 1.14 1.84
CA LEU A 63 -1.05 1.24 0.84
C LEU A 63 -1.68 1.55 -0.51
N SER A 64 -1.06 2.42 -1.30
CA SER A 64 -1.56 2.86 -2.59
C SER A 64 -0.42 3.10 -3.58
N ALA A 65 -0.54 2.55 -4.80
CA ALA A 65 0.36 2.84 -5.91
C ALA A 65 -0.46 3.28 -7.13
N MET A 66 -0.05 4.37 -7.76
CA MET A 66 -0.72 4.96 -8.91
C MET A 66 0.20 4.93 -10.13
N PHE A 67 -0.38 4.67 -11.30
CA PHE A 67 0.36 4.54 -12.56
C PHE A 67 -0.20 5.51 -13.62
N PRO A 68 0.07 6.82 -13.50
CA PRO A 68 -0.55 7.85 -14.34
C PRO A 68 -0.21 7.73 -15.83
N ASP A 69 0.94 7.15 -16.15
CA ASP A 69 1.43 6.98 -17.53
C ASP A 69 0.83 5.75 -18.24
N ARG A 70 -0.07 5.03 -17.58
CA ARG A 70 -0.75 3.84 -18.12
C ARG A 70 -2.25 4.09 -18.22
N LYS A 71 -2.90 3.42 -19.17
CA LYS A 71 -4.33 3.55 -19.43
C LYS A 71 -4.96 2.17 -19.55
N VAL A 72 -5.96 1.89 -18.72
CA VAL A 72 -6.75 0.64 -18.77
C VAL A 72 -8.23 0.95 -18.61
N ASP A 73 -9.07 0.00 -19.01
CA ASP A 73 -10.51 0.13 -18.87
C ASP A 73 -11.04 -0.48 -17.57
N ALA A 74 -12.34 -0.32 -17.34
CA ALA A 74 -13.00 -0.87 -16.17
C ALA A 74 -13.05 -2.41 -16.20
N HIS A 75 -13.01 -3.04 -17.37
CA HIS A 75 -13.03 -4.49 -17.49
C HIS A 75 -11.75 -5.11 -16.91
N TRP A 76 -10.60 -4.51 -17.24
CA TRP A 76 -9.30 -4.89 -16.69
C TRP A 76 -9.28 -4.79 -15.16
N ALA A 77 -9.73 -3.66 -14.60
CA ALA A 77 -9.77 -3.46 -13.15
C ALA A 77 -10.73 -4.45 -12.45
N ASN A 78 -11.86 -4.77 -13.07
CA ASN A 78 -12.79 -5.76 -12.55
C ASN A 78 -12.20 -7.18 -12.57
N ALA A 79 -11.47 -7.54 -13.64
CA ALA A 79 -10.78 -8.82 -13.73
C ALA A 79 -9.72 -8.98 -12.63
N TRP A 80 -8.96 -7.91 -12.34
CA TRP A 80 -8.03 -7.87 -11.20
C TRP A 80 -8.76 -8.13 -9.87
N ASN A 81 -9.81 -7.36 -9.59
CA ASN A 81 -10.54 -7.43 -8.33
C ASN A 81 -11.19 -8.80 -8.09
N ASN A 82 -11.58 -9.50 -9.16
CA ASN A 82 -12.10 -10.87 -9.08
C ASN A 82 -11.02 -11.90 -8.72
N ARG A 83 -9.76 -11.67 -9.15
CA ARG A 83 -8.64 -12.58 -8.92
C ARG A 83 -7.94 -12.33 -7.57
N PHE A 84 -7.84 -11.07 -7.16
CA PHE A 84 -7.09 -10.64 -5.97
C PHE A 84 -7.98 -9.84 -5.00
N PRO A 85 -8.93 -10.49 -4.31
CA PRO A 85 -9.97 -9.82 -3.52
C PRO A 85 -9.45 -9.05 -2.30
N LEU A 86 -8.22 -9.31 -1.88
CA LEU A 86 -7.56 -8.59 -0.77
C LEU A 86 -6.94 -7.26 -1.20
N THR A 87 -6.94 -6.97 -2.50
CA THR A 87 -6.52 -5.68 -3.06
C THR A 87 -7.63 -5.09 -3.90
N ARG A 88 -7.51 -3.80 -4.18
CA ARG A 88 -8.46 -3.10 -5.03
C ARG A 88 -7.75 -2.36 -6.16
N ALA A 89 -7.99 -2.78 -7.38
CA ALA A 89 -7.76 -2.00 -8.57
C ALA A 89 -8.90 -0.99 -8.76
N SER A 90 -8.53 0.25 -9.03
CA SER A 90 -9.42 1.33 -9.43
C SER A 90 -8.82 2.09 -10.60
N ILE A 91 -9.64 2.82 -11.34
CA ILE A 91 -9.20 3.65 -12.45
C ILE A 91 -9.72 5.08 -12.26
N THR A 92 -8.91 6.07 -12.63
CA THR A 92 -9.37 7.46 -12.70
C THR A 92 -10.33 7.64 -13.88
N ALA A 93 -11.01 8.78 -13.95
CA ALA A 93 -11.81 9.14 -15.12
C ALA A 93 -10.98 9.19 -16.42
N ALA A 94 -9.67 9.45 -16.30
CA ALA A 94 -8.72 9.43 -17.41
C ALA A 94 -8.15 8.02 -17.69
N GLY A 95 -8.68 6.96 -17.09
CA GLY A 95 -8.25 5.56 -17.28
C GLY A 95 -6.98 5.17 -16.54
N GLU A 96 -6.50 5.97 -15.59
CA GLU A 96 -5.22 5.72 -14.90
C GLU A 96 -5.42 4.70 -13.78
N PRO A 97 -4.71 3.57 -13.80
CA PRO A 97 -4.87 2.56 -12.78
C PRO A 97 -4.21 2.95 -11.46
N MET A 98 -4.86 2.56 -10.37
CA MET A 98 -4.36 2.64 -9.01
C MET A 98 -4.68 1.33 -8.29
N LEU A 99 -3.67 0.77 -7.61
CA LEU A 99 -3.81 -0.39 -6.74
C LEU A 99 -3.79 0.06 -5.29
N THR A 100 -4.73 -0.45 -4.49
CA THR A 100 -4.75 -0.21 -3.04
C THR A 100 -4.86 -1.50 -2.24
N HIS A 101 -4.29 -1.48 -1.03
CA HIS A 101 -4.36 -2.56 -0.05
C HIS A 101 -4.52 -1.97 1.35
N SER A 102 -5.43 -2.50 2.15
CA SER A 102 -5.70 -1.99 3.50
C SER A 102 -5.42 -3.07 4.55
N MET A 103 -4.75 -2.66 5.62
CA MET A 103 -4.30 -3.55 6.69
C MET A 103 -4.75 -3.00 8.04
N ILE A 104 -5.49 -3.79 8.81
CA ILE A 104 -5.88 -3.41 10.18
C ILE A 104 -4.66 -3.55 11.09
N LEU A 105 -4.37 -2.51 11.89
CA LEU A 105 -3.17 -2.46 12.74
C LEU A 105 -3.42 -2.95 14.17
N THR A 106 -4.65 -3.36 14.51
CA THR A 106 -4.99 -3.85 15.84
C THR A 106 -4.37 -5.21 16.09
N GLY A 107 -3.45 -5.29 17.06
CA GLY A 107 -2.84 -6.55 17.49
C GLY A 107 -1.78 -7.10 16.54
N ILE A 108 -1.32 -6.30 15.57
CA ILE A 108 -0.20 -6.69 14.71
C ILE A 108 1.13 -6.29 15.34
N ASP A 109 2.17 -7.06 15.01
CA ASP A 109 3.56 -6.77 15.36
C ASP A 109 4.40 -6.55 14.09
N THR A 110 5.70 -6.40 14.28
CA THR A 110 6.67 -6.23 13.20
C THR A 110 6.73 -7.39 12.20
N ASP A 111 6.47 -8.62 12.64
CA ASP A 111 6.52 -9.79 11.75
C ASP A 111 5.27 -9.85 10.87
N HIS A 112 4.10 -9.52 11.42
CA HIS A 112 2.87 -9.33 10.64
C HIS A 112 3.02 -8.20 9.62
N LEU A 113 3.62 -7.07 10.01
CA LEU A 113 3.89 -5.97 9.07
C LEU A 113 4.82 -6.42 7.94
N LYS A 114 5.88 -7.17 8.27
CA LYS A 114 6.80 -7.73 7.27
C LYS A 114 6.10 -8.64 6.28
N GLU A 115 5.24 -9.53 6.77
CA GLU A 115 4.45 -10.41 5.91
C GLU A 115 3.55 -9.60 4.97
N ALA A 116 2.81 -8.63 5.51
CA ALA A 116 1.88 -7.84 4.74
C ALA A 116 2.58 -7.00 3.65
N ILE A 117 3.78 -6.48 3.93
CA ILE A 117 4.58 -5.77 2.93
C ILE A 117 5.17 -6.72 1.88
N SER A 118 5.50 -7.96 2.26
CA SER A 118 5.95 -8.98 1.30
C SER A 118 4.84 -9.34 0.31
N TRP A 119 3.59 -9.46 0.80
CA TRP A 119 2.42 -9.63 -0.06
C TRP A 119 2.17 -8.41 -0.96
N TRP A 120 2.31 -7.21 -0.41
CA TRP A 120 2.19 -5.97 -1.17
C TRP A 120 3.21 -5.88 -2.32
N ASP A 121 4.48 -6.19 -2.08
CA ASP A 121 5.51 -6.22 -3.12
C ASP A 121 5.16 -7.21 -4.25
N LEU A 122 4.76 -8.44 -3.89
CA LEU A 122 4.36 -9.44 -4.86
C LEU A 122 3.17 -8.97 -5.72
N LEU A 123 2.13 -8.44 -5.07
CA LEU A 123 0.92 -7.99 -5.76
C LEU A 123 1.20 -6.79 -6.66
N LEU A 124 2.05 -5.84 -6.23
CA LEU A 124 2.49 -4.73 -7.07
C LEU A 124 3.22 -5.20 -8.33
N ARG A 125 4.11 -6.18 -8.21
CA ARG A 125 4.86 -6.70 -9.36
C ARG A 125 3.93 -7.37 -10.36
N ILE A 126 3.01 -8.23 -9.90
CA ILE A 126 2.00 -8.86 -10.75
C ILE A 126 1.12 -7.79 -11.42
N PHE A 127 0.70 -6.76 -10.66
CA PHE A 127 -0.11 -5.66 -11.18
C PHE A 127 0.59 -4.92 -12.32
N VAL A 128 1.87 -4.58 -12.14
CA VAL A 128 2.67 -3.89 -13.15
C VAL A 128 2.89 -4.76 -14.39
N GLU A 129 3.18 -6.05 -14.21
CA GLU A 129 3.32 -6.99 -15.33
C GLU A 129 2.04 -7.06 -16.17
N GLU A 130 0.88 -7.18 -15.52
CA GLU A 130 -0.42 -7.19 -16.22
C GLU A 130 -0.77 -5.85 -16.87
N LEU A 131 -0.40 -4.73 -16.25
CA LEU A 131 -0.55 -3.41 -16.86
C LEU A 131 0.30 -3.25 -18.12
N ILE A 132 1.54 -3.73 -18.11
CA ILE A 132 2.42 -3.70 -19.29
C ILE A 132 1.81 -4.54 -20.41
N ALA A 133 1.33 -5.74 -20.09
CA ALA A 133 0.70 -6.62 -21.08
C ALA A 133 -0.62 -6.06 -21.65
N ALA A 134 -1.38 -5.29 -20.88
CA ALA A 134 -2.63 -4.68 -21.32
C ALA A 134 -2.46 -3.36 -22.10
N THR A 135 -1.29 -2.74 -22.03
CA THR A 135 -1.00 -1.44 -22.66
C THR A 135 0.01 -1.51 -23.81
N SER A 136 0.44 -2.72 -24.18
CA SER A 136 1.27 -3.01 -25.36
C SER A 136 0.42 -3.36 -26.57
#